data_AF-A0A7W7SYR6-F1
#
_entry.id   AF-A0A7W7SYR6-F1
#
_cell.length_a   1.000
_cell.length_b   1.000
_cell.length_c   1.000
_cell.angle_alpha   90.00
_cell.angle_beta   90.00
_cell.angle_gamma   90.00
#
_symmetry.space_group_name_H-M   'P 1'
#
loop_
_entity.id
_entity.type
_entity.pdbx_description
1 polymer ?
#
loop_
_entity_poly.entity_id
_entity_poly.type
_entity_poly.pdbx_seq_one_letter_code
_entity_poly.pdbx_strand_id
1 'polypeptide(L)'
;MCSPATYSVLAEAEHALGRLDEAAERLPGRHWFVRSTRVRDAVCSAHLSGLPVGLREAFAADLVAGQGPPPVDRYGPTRALAPYLAVPDGVDEPLTPDVPRLEAIASAHYRREVLRPFRAQEAHRARAASMRQLVDAGLLRDEVLPLSLALEEDTPEYRRQLHRVVETGEVEQWLRFFAEAVRDQALAQVRLIGRTLELIDEYARRVRRAGTLAEVAVDLAGFPVVNHRALVDRYEVSPKTATNLTRQMVELGMLVQWGGGSTYRRIYVCEDALGLVSQESPDLW
;
A
#
# COMPACT_ATOMS: atom_id res chain seq x y z
N MET A 1 16.31 6.39 -28.52
CA MET A 1 15.23 7.38 -28.31
C MET A 1 13.92 6.65 -28.47
N CYS A 2 13.02 6.74 -27.50
CA CYS A 2 11.69 6.13 -27.56
C CYS A 2 10.89 6.67 -28.75
N SER A 3 10.06 5.82 -29.34
CA SER A 3 9.07 6.25 -30.33
C SER A 3 8.09 7.26 -29.74
N PRO A 4 7.51 8.17 -30.56
CA PRO A 4 6.51 9.13 -30.10
C PRO A 4 5.31 8.47 -29.39
N ALA A 5 4.90 7.28 -29.85
CA ALA A 5 3.82 6.53 -29.21
C ALA A 5 4.18 6.11 -27.78
N THR A 6 5.40 5.61 -27.55
CA THR A 6 5.87 5.24 -26.21
C THR A 6 5.97 6.46 -25.29
N TYR A 7 6.41 7.61 -25.83
CA TYR A 7 6.47 8.86 -25.07
C TYR A 7 5.08 9.30 -24.60
N SER A 8 4.05 9.21 -25.46
CA SER A 8 2.67 9.53 -25.07
C SER A 8 2.17 8.68 -23.91
N VAL A 9 2.43 7.36 -23.93
CA VAL A 9 2.01 6.44 -22.85
C VAL A 9 2.73 6.76 -21.54
N LEU A 10 4.03 7.05 -21.58
CA LEU A 10 4.80 7.50 -20.41
C LEU A 10 4.22 8.80 -19.83
N ALA A 11 3.89 9.78 -20.68
CA ALA A 11 3.33 11.05 -20.25
C ALA A 11 1.92 10.90 -19.64
N GLU A 12 1.08 10.03 -20.18
CA GLU A 12 -0.23 9.70 -19.61
C GLU A 12 -0.11 9.09 -18.21
N ALA A 13 0.88 8.22 -18.01
CA ALA A 13 1.16 7.62 -16.72
C ALA A 13 1.69 8.64 -15.70
N GLU A 14 2.61 9.53 -16.09
CA GLU A 14 3.07 10.63 -15.24
C GLU A 14 1.92 11.58 -14.88
N HIS A 15 0.98 11.85 -15.80
CA HIS A 15 -0.23 12.62 -15.49
C HIS A 15 -1.08 11.89 -14.43
N ALA A 16 -1.32 10.58 -14.60
CA ALA A 16 -2.08 9.80 -13.64
C ALA A 16 -1.43 9.78 -12.24
N LEU A 17 -0.09 9.72 -12.18
CA LEU A 17 0.66 9.88 -10.93
C LEU A 17 0.43 11.25 -10.28
N GLY A 18 0.47 12.34 -11.05
CA GLY A 18 0.16 13.68 -10.53
C GLY A 18 -1.27 13.80 -9.99
N ARG A 19 -2.25 13.14 -10.63
CA ARG A 19 -3.62 13.07 -10.12
C ARG A 19 -3.73 12.28 -8.82
N LEU A 20 -2.98 11.17 -8.70
CA LEU A 20 -2.90 10.39 -7.47
C LEU A 20 -2.26 11.22 -6.35
N ASP A 21 -1.15 11.88 -6.62
CA ASP A 21 -0.45 12.72 -5.65
C ASP A 21 -1.36 13.82 -5.08
N GLU A 22 -2.07 14.52 -5.96
CA GLU A 22 -3.04 15.54 -5.55
C GLU A 22 -4.24 14.96 -4.79
N ALA A 23 -4.74 13.78 -5.21
CA ALA A 23 -5.83 13.14 -4.48
C ALA A 23 -5.40 12.75 -3.06
N ALA A 24 -4.18 12.23 -2.89
CA ALA A 24 -3.65 11.80 -1.61
C ALA A 24 -3.52 12.96 -0.60
N GLU A 25 -3.20 14.17 -1.06
CA GLU A 25 -3.14 15.36 -0.20
C GLU A 25 -4.47 15.75 0.43
N ARG A 26 -5.58 15.38 -0.21
CA ARG A 26 -6.91 15.70 0.31
C ARG A 26 -7.28 14.86 1.52
N LEU A 27 -6.50 13.81 1.84
CA LEU A 27 -6.76 12.95 2.98
C LEU A 27 -6.29 13.60 4.29
N PRO A 28 -7.17 13.80 5.29
CA PRO A 28 -6.82 14.38 6.59
C PRO A 28 -5.85 13.52 7.43
N GLY A 29 -5.60 12.27 7.02
CA GLY A 29 -4.68 11.34 7.66
C GLY A 29 -3.78 10.61 6.65
N ARG A 30 -3.14 11.34 5.72
CA ARG A 30 -2.36 10.75 4.60
C ARG A 30 -1.41 9.61 4.99
N HIS A 31 -0.77 9.72 6.14
CA HIS A 31 0.18 8.72 6.63
C HIS A 31 -0.48 7.36 6.90
N TRP A 32 -1.77 7.32 7.26
CA TRP A 32 -2.54 6.08 7.39
C TRP A 32 -2.79 5.43 6.04
N PHE A 33 -3.05 6.24 5.02
CA PHE A 33 -3.19 5.75 3.66
C PHE A 33 -1.87 5.18 3.14
N VAL A 34 -0.75 5.88 3.33
CA VAL A 34 0.60 5.36 3.00
C VAL A 34 0.85 4.02 3.70
N ARG A 35 0.58 3.94 5.00
CA ARG A 35 0.75 2.70 5.76
C ARG A 35 -0.15 1.57 5.24
N SER A 36 -1.39 1.89 4.87
CA SER A 36 -2.34 0.95 4.27
C SER A 36 -1.86 0.46 2.90
N THR A 37 -1.38 1.36 2.05
CA THR A 37 -0.75 1.02 0.77
C THR A 37 0.42 0.07 0.96
N ARG A 38 1.32 0.33 1.92
CA ARG A 38 2.44 -0.56 2.22
C ARG A 38 2.00 -1.94 2.68
N VAL A 39 0.98 -2.04 3.53
CA VAL A 39 0.44 -3.36 3.96
C VAL A 39 -0.12 -4.11 2.76
N ARG A 40 -0.90 -3.47 1.90
CA ARG A 40 -1.48 -4.09 0.70
C ARG A 40 -0.40 -4.55 -0.28
N ASP A 41 0.60 -3.72 -0.51
CA ASP A 41 1.75 -4.04 -1.37
C ASP A 41 2.55 -5.24 -0.82
N ALA A 42 2.76 -5.26 0.50
CA ALA A 42 3.46 -6.33 1.19
C ALA A 42 2.72 -7.67 1.10
N VAL A 43 1.39 -7.66 1.22
CA VAL A 43 0.63 -8.90 1.08
C VAL A 43 0.60 -9.39 -0.36
N CYS A 44 0.42 -8.50 -1.33
CA CYS A 44 0.56 -8.87 -2.74
C CYS A 44 1.93 -9.52 -2.99
N SER A 45 3.01 -8.90 -2.53
CA SER A 45 4.36 -9.46 -2.64
C SER A 45 4.53 -10.82 -1.94
N ALA A 46 3.90 -11.02 -0.79
CA ALA A 46 3.90 -12.29 -0.08
C ALA A 46 3.16 -13.38 -0.88
N HIS A 47 2.00 -13.06 -1.46
CA HIS A 47 1.24 -13.95 -2.34
C HIS A 47 2.05 -14.39 -3.55
N LEU A 48 2.70 -13.44 -4.22
CA LEU A 48 3.57 -13.71 -5.37
C LEU A 48 4.75 -14.63 -5.01
N SER A 49 5.17 -14.61 -3.74
CA SER A 49 6.22 -15.49 -3.20
C SER A 49 5.70 -16.82 -2.65
N GLY A 50 4.41 -17.14 -2.84
CA GLY A 50 3.76 -18.37 -2.41
C GLY A 50 3.36 -18.41 -0.93
N LEU A 51 3.27 -17.26 -0.26
CA LEU A 51 2.88 -17.14 1.14
C LEU A 51 1.48 -16.50 1.26
N PRO A 52 0.39 -17.29 1.29
CA PRO A 52 -0.97 -16.76 1.43
C PRO A 52 -1.16 -16.12 2.82
N VAL A 53 -1.48 -14.82 2.85
CA VAL A 53 -1.79 -14.05 4.07
C VAL A 53 -3.03 -13.22 3.80
N GLY A 54 -4.10 -13.37 4.60
CA GLY A 54 -5.29 -12.55 4.43
C GLY A 54 -5.05 -11.07 4.77
N LEU A 55 -5.78 -10.17 4.10
CA LEU A 55 -5.62 -8.73 4.30
C LEU A 55 -5.90 -8.30 5.74
N ARG A 56 -6.92 -8.89 6.37
CA ARG A 56 -7.28 -8.62 7.76
C ARG A 56 -6.17 -9.03 8.72
N GLU A 57 -5.61 -10.24 8.53
CA GLU A 57 -4.47 -10.73 9.30
C GLU A 57 -3.24 -9.85 9.12
N ALA A 58 -3.00 -9.36 7.90
CA ALA A 58 -1.88 -8.50 7.58
C ALA A 58 -1.95 -7.14 8.29
N PHE A 59 -3.08 -6.46 8.22
CA PHE A 59 -3.30 -5.21 8.94
C PHE A 59 -3.11 -5.38 10.44
N ALA A 60 -3.68 -6.45 11.00
CA ALA A 60 -3.52 -6.76 12.42
C ALA A 60 -2.06 -7.04 12.80
N ALA A 61 -1.35 -7.79 11.95
CA ALA A 61 0.05 -8.09 12.14
C ALA A 61 0.92 -6.83 12.14
N ASP A 62 0.67 -5.92 11.19
CA ASP A 62 1.35 -4.62 11.08
C ASP A 62 1.05 -3.71 12.29
N LEU A 63 -0.20 -3.67 12.75
CA LEU A 63 -0.59 -2.95 13.97
C LEU A 63 0.21 -3.42 15.19
N VAL A 64 0.37 -4.73 15.35
CA VAL A 64 1.10 -5.34 16.47
C VAL A 64 2.61 -5.12 16.34
N ALA A 65 3.17 -5.23 15.13
CA ALA A 65 4.59 -5.03 14.89
C ALA A 65 5.06 -3.61 15.26
N GLY A 66 4.23 -2.60 14.98
CA GLY A 66 4.50 -1.21 15.37
C GLY A 66 4.51 -0.97 16.90
N GLN A 67 4.08 -1.94 17.71
CA GLN A 67 4.04 -1.85 19.17
C GLN A 67 5.21 -2.58 19.86
N GLY A 68 6.19 -3.06 19.08
CA GLY A 68 7.34 -3.83 19.55
C GLY A 68 7.36 -5.25 18.97
N PRO A 69 8.38 -6.07 19.30
CA PRO A 69 8.51 -7.41 18.75
C PRO A 69 7.25 -8.24 19.10
N PRO A 70 6.63 -8.90 18.10
CA PRO A 70 5.49 -9.77 18.37
C PRO A 70 5.94 -10.93 19.27
N PRO A 71 5.06 -11.45 20.15
CA PRO A 71 5.33 -12.69 20.86
C PRO A 71 5.66 -13.79 19.84
N VAL A 72 6.76 -14.50 20.08
CA VAL A 72 7.38 -15.47 19.15
C VAL A 72 6.43 -16.62 18.78
N ASP A 73 5.33 -16.81 19.52
CA ASP A 73 4.41 -17.94 19.43
C ASP A 73 3.03 -17.64 18.79
N ARG A 74 2.63 -16.36 18.58
CA ARG A 74 1.21 -16.02 18.35
C ARG A 74 0.85 -15.27 17.07
N TYR A 75 1.82 -14.75 16.32
CA TYR A 75 1.54 -14.04 15.07
C TYR A 75 2.47 -14.48 13.93
N GLY A 76 2.21 -15.68 13.40
CA GLY A 76 2.84 -16.18 12.17
C GLY A 76 2.79 -15.18 11.00
N PRO A 77 1.66 -14.48 10.76
CA PRO A 77 1.55 -13.45 9.72
C PRO A 77 2.53 -12.28 9.90
N THR A 78 2.81 -11.83 11.13
CA THR A 78 3.78 -10.74 11.36
C THR A 78 5.18 -11.15 10.92
N ARG A 79 5.61 -12.38 11.26
CA ARG A 79 6.91 -12.89 10.82
C ARG A 79 6.96 -13.09 9.30
N ALA A 80 5.85 -13.53 8.71
CA ALA A 80 5.75 -13.74 7.26
C ALA A 80 5.82 -12.43 6.47
N LEU A 81 5.19 -11.36 6.96
CA LEU A 81 5.15 -10.06 6.27
C LEU A 81 6.35 -9.15 6.55
N ALA A 82 7.09 -9.38 7.65
CA ALA A 82 8.20 -8.53 8.04
C ALA A 82 9.23 -8.24 6.92
N PRO A 83 9.63 -9.21 6.07
CA PRO A 83 10.54 -8.93 4.95
C PRO A 83 9.98 -7.96 3.91
N TYR A 84 8.66 -7.98 3.69
CA TYR A 84 7.97 -7.18 2.67
C TYR A 84 7.58 -5.78 3.16
N LEU A 85 7.42 -5.61 4.48
CA LEU A 85 7.20 -4.31 5.11
C LEU A 85 8.50 -3.54 5.38
N ALA A 86 9.65 -4.23 5.32
CA ALA A 86 10.95 -3.59 5.48
C ALA A 86 11.28 -2.73 4.26
N VAL A 87 11.62 -1.46 4.50
CA VAL A 87 12.15 -0.59 3.45
C VAL A 87 13.54 -1.11 3.08
N PRO A 88 13.81 -1.45 1.80
CA PRO A 88 15.14 -1.89 1.40
C PRO A 88 16.16 -0.76 1.61
N ASP A 89 17.29 -1.06 2.23
CA ASP A 89 18.44 -0.15 2.26
C ASP A 89 19.04 0.01 0.85
N GLY A 90 19.43 1.24 0.49
CA GLY A 90 20.39 1.52 -0.58
C GLY A 90 19.99 1.02 -1.99
N VAL A 91 19.03 1.70 -2.62
CA VAL A 91 18.75 1.55 -4.06
C VAL A 91 19.35 2.70 -4.87
N ASP A 92 20.63 2.97 -4.59
CA ASP A 92 21.46 4.04 -5.17
C ASP A 92 21.88 3.73 -6.63
N GLU A 93 20.93 3.31 -7.48
CA GLU A 93 21.18 3.42 -8.92
C GLU A 93 20.69 4.80 -9.37
N PRO A 94 21.60 5.70 -9.78
CA PRO A 94 21.21 7.00 -10.29
C PRO A 94 20.32 6.81 -11.52
N LEU A 95 19.21 7.54 -11.54
CA LEU A 95 18.34 7.57 -12.71
C LEU A 95 19.11 8.16 -13.89
N THR A 96 18.86 7.61 -15.08
CA THR A 96 19.46 8.13 -16.31
C THR A 96 19.04 9.60 -16.48
N PRO A 97 20.00 10.54 -16.61
CA PRO A 97 19.66 11.94 -16.86
C PRO A 97 19.07 12.11 -18.28
N ASP A 98 18.35 13.21 -18.48
CA ASP A 98 17.88 13.68 -19.80
C ASP A 98 16.85 12.76 -20.52
N VAL A 99 16.21 11.85 -19.78
CA VAL A 99 15.03 11.08 -20.24
C VAL A 99 13.83 11.35 -19.31
N PRO A 100 12.59 11.04 -19.73
CA PRO A 100 11.43 11.08 -18.84
C PRO A 100 11.67 10.29 -17.55
N ARG A 101 11.17 10.79 -16.43
CA ARG A 101 11.46 10.20 -15.11
C ARG A 101 10.91 8.78 -15.02
N LEU A 102 9.70 8.57 -15.52
CA LEU A 102 9.08 7.25 -15.51
C LEU A 102 9.82 6.25 -16.43
N GLU A 103 10.39 6.70 -17.54
CA GLU A 103 11.26 5.88 -18.39
C GLU A 103 12.52 5.42 -17.66
N ALA A 104 13.19 6.35 -16.97
CA ALA A 104 14.38 6.04 -16.18
C ALA A 104 14.08 5.02 -15.06
N ILE A 105 12.93 5.18 -14.39
CA ILE A 105 12.48 4.29 -13.31
C ILE A 105 12.11 2.91 -13.87
N ALA A 106 11.36 2.82 -14.97
CA ALA A 106 11.03 1.56 -15.62
C ALA A 106 12.29 0.81 -16.09
N SER A 107 13.27 1.54 -16.61
CA SER A 107 14.55 0.97 -17.04
C SER A 107 15.41 0.49 -15.87
N ALA A 108 15.44 1.24 -14.75
CA ALA A 108 16.09 0.82 -13.52
C ALA A 108 15.39 -0.40 -12.90
N HIS A 109 14.06 -0.45 -12.93
CA HIS A 109 13.28 -1.61 -12.50
C HIS A 109 13.66 -2.87 -13.27
N TYR A 110 13.63 -2.81 -14.60
CA TYR A 110 14.05 -3.91 -15.46
C TYR A 110 15.49 -4.37 -15.18
N ARG A 111 16.43 -3.42 -15.08
CA ARG A 111 17.84 -3.75 -14.76
C ARG A 111 17.98 -4.44 -13.41
N ARG A 112 17.20 -4.04 -12.40
CA ARG A 112 17.20 -4.71 -11.09
C ARG A 112 16.73 -6.16 -11.20
N GLU A 113 15.63 -6.40 -11.91
CA GLU A 113 15.08 -7.74 -12.10
C GLU A 113 16.04 -8.65 -12.90
N VAL A 114 16.76 -8.09 -13.89
CA VAL A 114 17.62 -8.88 -14.80
C VAL A 114 19.08 -9.01 -14.35
N LEU A 115 19.73 -7.93 -13.90
CA LEU A 115 21.16 -7.93 -13.52
C LEU A 115 21.41 -8.54 -12.13
N ARG A 116 20.42 -8.44 -11.25
CA ARG A 116 20.41 -9.08 -9.94
C ARG A 116 19.19 -9.98 -9.95
N PRO A 117 19.27 -11.22 -10.47
CA PRO A 117 18.12 -12.11 -10.44
C PRO A 117 17.74 -12.31 -8.97
N PHE A 118 16.78 -11.52 -8.52
CA PHE A 118 16.15 -11.73 -7.24
C PHE A 118 15.51 -13.10 -7.40
N ARG A 119 15.96 -14.08 -6.61
CA ARG A 119 15.16 -15.30 -6.43
C ARG A 119 13.75 -14.82 -6.12
N ALA A 120 12.69 -15.45 -6.64
CA ALA A 120 11.30 -14.95 -6.53
C ALA A 120 10.95 -14.32 -5.15
N GLN A 121 11.52 -14.85 -4.07
CA GLN A 121 11.46 -14.35 -2.69
C GLN A 121 12.01 -12.92 -2.45
N GLU A 122 12.69 -12.29 -3.40
CA GLU A 122 13.28 -10.95 -3.28
C GLU A 122 12.79 -9.95 -4.35
N ALA A 123 11.91 -10.37 -5.28
CA ALA A 123 11.38 -9.49 -6.34
C ALA A 123 10.61 -8.26 -5.78
N HIS A 124 10.02 -8.42 -4.59
CA HIS A 124 9.41 -7.32 -3.83
C HIS A 124 10.38 -6.14 -3.59
N ARG A 125 11.69 -6.38 -3.52
CA ARG A 125 12.69 -5.32 -3.34
C ARG A 125 12.81 -4.43 -4.57
N ALA A 126 12.69 -4.99 -5.77
CA ALA A 126 12.71 -4.21 -7.02
C ALA A 126 11.50 -3.25 -7.08
N ARG A 127 10.33 -3.72 -6.66
CA ARG A 127 9.10 -2.91 -6.60
C ARG A 127 9.16 -1.83 -5.53
N ALA A 128 9.59 -2.18 -4.31
CA ALA A 128 9.83 -1.21 -3.24
C ALA A 128 10.85 -0.13 -3.66
N ALA A 129 11.93 -0.54 -4.35
CA ALA A 129 12.92 0.40 -4.89
C ALA A 129 12.32 1.36 -5.94
N SER A 130 11.53 0.84 -6.87
CA SER A 130 10.86 1.65 -7.88
C SER A 130 9.84 2.61 -7.27
N MET A 131 9.07 2.17 -6.27
CA MET A 131 8.17 3.05 -5.52
C MET A 131 8.95 4.18 -4.86
N ARG A 132 10.07 3.87 -4.21
CA ARG A 132 10.93 4.90 -3.62
C ARG A 132 11.49 5.86 -4.67
N GLN A 133 11.89 5.37 -5.84
CA GLN A 133 12.37 6.23 -6.93
C GLN A 133 11.27 7.14 -7.50
N LEU A 134 9.99 6.74 -7.49
CA LEU A 134 8.89 7.64 -7.84
C LEU A 134 8.84 8.84 -6.88
N VAL A 135 9.09 8.60 -5.59
CA VAL A 135 9.15 9.65 -4.57
C VAL A 135 10.40 10.52 -4.73
N ASP A 136 11.58 9.90 -4.83
CA ASP A 136 12.84 10.62 -4.95
C ASP A 136 12.94 11.45 -6.25
N ALA A 137 12.28 11.00 -7.32
CA ALA A 137 12.18 11.73 -8.59
C ALA A 137 11.13 12.87 -8.57
N GLY A 138 10.35 12.99 -7.48
CA GLY A 138 9.29 14.00 -7.32
C GLY A 138 8.05 13.74 -8.17
N LEU A 139 7.81 12.49 -8.60
CA LEU A 139 6.57 12.10 -9.27
C LEU A 139 5.43 11.85 -8.27
N LEU A 140 5.77 11.51 -7.03
CA LEU A 140 4.87 11.39 -5.88
C LEU A 140 5.56 11.99 -4.65
N ARG A 141 4.81 12.50 -3.67
CA ARG A 141 5.36 12.95 -2.38
C ARG A 141 5.52 11.84 -1.36
N ASP A 142 4.65 10.83 -1.45
CA ASP A 142 4.53 9.74 -0.50
C ASP A 142 4.36 8.39 -1.22
N GLU A 143 4.58 7.28 -0.51
CA GLU A 143 4.44 5.92 -1.05
C GLU A 143 2.98 5.46 -1.12
N VAL A 144 2.20 6.13 -1.98
CA VAL A 144 0.75 5.96 -2.12
C VAL A 144 0.34 5.03 -3.27
N LEU A 145 1.28 4.55 -4.07
CA LEU A 145 1.05 3.62 -5.17
C LEU A 145 1.50 2.20 -4.78
N PRO A 146 0.60 1.20 -4.63
CA PRO A 146 1.01 -0.17 -4.41
C PRO A 146 1.48 -0.78 -5.74
N LEU A 147 2.79 -0.66 -6.02
CA LEU A 147 3.39 -1.05 -7.29
C LEU A 147 3.39 -2.58 -7.50
N SER A 148 3.38 -3.37 -6.44
CA SER A 148 3.23 -4.83 -6.51
C SER A 148 1.87 -5.27 -7.03
N LEU A 149 0.83 -4.49 -6.73
CA LEU A 149 -0.48 -4.70 -7.33
C LEU A 149 -0.53 -4.25 -8.80
N ALA A 150 0.28 -3.26 -9.21
CA ALA A 150 0.39 -2.87 -10.62
C ALA A 150 1.19 -3.90 -11.44
N LEU A 151 2.24 -4.45 -10.84
CA LEU A 151 3.22 -5.35 -11.46
C LEU A 151 3.07 -6.77 -10.87
N GLU A 152 1.84 -7.24 -10.81
CA GLU A 152 1.50 -8.53 -10.22
C GLU A 152 2.16 -9.67 -11.01
N GLU A 153 3.07 -10.39 -10.34
CA GLU A 153 3.97 -11.38 -10.96
C GLU A 153 3.26 -12.61 -11.53
N ASP A 154 2.07 -12.91 -11.00
CA ASP A 154 1.22 -13.99 -11.46
C ASP A 154 0.44 -13.64 -12.72
N THR A 155 0.63 -12.43 -13.27
CA THR A 155 0.29 -12.18 -14.67
C THR A 155 1.44 -12.74 -15.52
N PRO A 156 1.22 -13.81 -16.31
CA PRO A 156 2.21 -14.27 -17.28
C PRO A 156 2.79 -13.14 -18.15
N GLU A 157 2.05 -12.03 -18.32
CA GLU A 157 2.46 -10.84 -19.04
C GLU A 157 3.68 -10.14 -18.43
N TYR A 158 3.74 -9.96 -17.10
CA TYR A 158 4.87 -9.27 -16.45
C TYR A 158 6.19 -9.99 -16.76
N ARG A 159 6.22 -11.31 -16.50
CA ARG A 159 7.38 -12.15 -16.79
C ARG A 159 7.66 -12.21 -18.29
N ARG A 160 6.63 -12.32 -19.14
CA ARG A 160 6.79 -12.30 -20.60
C ARG A 160 7.47 -11.03 -21.08
N GLN A 161 7.09 -9.87 -20.55
CA GLN A 161 7.69 -8.59 -20.95
C GLN A 161 9.17 -8.53 -20.55
N LEU A 162 9.52 -8.95 -19.32
CA LEU A 162 10.91 -9.04 -18.90
C LEU A 162 11.73 -10.00 -19.78
N HIS A 163 11.21 -11.22 -20.01
CA HIS A 163 11.85 -12.22 -20.87
C HIS A 163 12.04 -11.72 -22.31
N ARG A 164 11.02 -11.06 -22.88
CA ARG A 164 11.10 -10.51 -24.22
C ARG A 164 12.24 -9.51 -24.36
N VAL A 165 12.40 -8.58 -23.43
CA VAL A 165 13.52 -7.62 -23.49
C VAL A 165 14.87 -8.35 -23.42
N VAL A 166 14.99 -9.41 -22.62
CA VAL A 166 16.20 -10.23 -22.55
C VAL A 166 16.48 -10.95 -23.88
N GLU A 167 15.45 -11.49 -24.53
CA GLU A 167 15.59 -12.27 -25.77
C GLU A 167 15.79 -11.40 -27.01
N THR A 168 15.08 -10.28 -27.11
CA THR A 168 14.99 -9.47 -28.34
C THR A 168 15.66 -8.11 -28.23
N GLY A 169 15.95 -7.63 -27.03
CA GLY A 169 16.42 -6.26 -26.77
C GLY A 169 15.34 -5.19 -26.96
N GLU A 170 14.07 -5.56 -27.19
CA GLU A 170 12.99 -4.60 -27.45
C GLU A 170 12.45 -3.94 -26.16
N VAL A 171 13.15 -2.90 -25.68
CA VAL A 171 12.81 -2.19 -24.43
C VAL A 171 11.49 -1.42 -24.52
N GLU A 172 11.09 -0.93 -25.70
CA GLU A 172 9.90 -0.07 -25.82
C GLU A 172 8.61 -0.73 -25.33
N GLN A 173 8.46 -2.03 -25.56
CA GLN A 173 7.23 -2.73 -25.17
C GLN A 173 7.14 -2.88 -23.64
N TRP A 174 8.28 -3.12 -22.98
CA TRP A 174 8.39 -3.06 -21.54
C TRP A 174 8.05 -1.67 -20.99
N LEU A 175 8.55 -0.60 -21.59
CA LEU A 175 8.26 0.76 -21.15
C LEU A 175 6.76 1.09 -21.21
N ARG A 176 6.09 0.69 -22.30
CA ARG A 176 4.64 0.87 -22.44
C ARG A 176 3.88 0.06 -21.40
N PHE A 177 4.22 -1.22 -21.25
CA PHE A 177 3.60 -2.09 -20.26
C PHE A 177 3.74 -1.53 -18.83
N PHE A 178 4.95 -1.12 -18.45
CA PHE A 178 5.21 -0.54 -17.13
C PHE A 178 4.42 0.76 -16.91
N ALA A 179 4.40 1.64 -17.91
CA ALA A 179 3.65 2.90 -17.83
C ALA A 179 2.13 2.67 -17.75
N GLU A 180 1.59 1.75 -18.53
CA GLU A 180 0.16 1.38 -18.48
C GLU A 180 -0.21 0.81 -17.10
N ALA A 181 0.59 -0.10 -16.57
CA ALA A 181 0.40 -0.66 -15.22
C ALA A 181 0.41 0.43 -14.14
N VAL A 182 1.40 1.34 -14.19
CA VAL A 182 1.49 2.48 -13.26
C VAL A 182 0.29 3.43 -13.41
N ARG A 183 -0.10 3.76 -14.64
CA ARG A 183 -1.26 4.62 -14.93
C ARG A 183 -2.53 4.03 -14.34
N ASP A 184 -2.82 2.78 -14.68
CA ASP A 184 -4.07 2.12 -14.33
C ASP A 184 -4.16 1.96 -12.80
N GLN A 185 -3.05 1.63 -12.15
CA GLN A 185 -2.98 1.56 -10.69
C GLN A 185 -3.10 2.93 -10.03
N ALA A 186 -2.49 3.98 -10.58
CA ALA A 186 -2.64 5.32 -10.05
C ALA A 186 -4.11 5.79 -10.11
N LEU A 187 -4.79 5.51 -11.22
CA LEU A 187 -6.21 5.81 -11.37
C LEU A 187 -7.09 4.96 -10.43
N ALA A 188 -6.70 3.72 -10.13
CA ALA A 188 -7.38 2.91 -9.12
C ALA A 188 -7.27 3.55 -7.73
N GLN A 189 -6.05 3.91 -7.31
CA GLN A 189 -5.83 4.59 -6.03
C GLN A 189 -6.60 5.90 -5.93
N VAL A 190 -6.68 6.71 -7.00
CA VAL A 190 -7.52 7.92 -7.02
C VAL A 190 -8.99 7.61 -6.70
N ARG A 191 -9.54 6.51 -7.27
CA ARG A 191 -10.91 6.08 -6.98
C ARG A 191 -11.07 5.61 -5.53
N LEU A 192 -10.11 4.85 -4.99
CA LEU A 192 -10.13 4.44 -3.60
C LEU A 192 -10.11 5.65 -2.66
N ILE A 193 -9.21 6.60 -2.89
CA ILE A 193 -9.13 7.83 -2.09
C ILE A 193 -10.48 8.57 -2.11
N GLY A 194 -11.13 8.66 -3.27
CA GLY A 194 -12.49 9.20 -3.38
C GLY A 194 -13.49 8.50 -2.46
N ARG A 195 -13.55 7.16 -2.50
CA ARG A 195 -14.43 6.37 -1.62
C ARG A 195 -14.05 6.48 -0.15
N THR A 196 -12.76 6.58 0.16
CA THR A 196 -12.27 6.81 1.53
C THR A 196 -12.71 8.16 2.07
N LEU A 197 -12.66 9.23 1.26
CA LEU A 197 -13.17 10.55 1.62
C LEU A 197 -14.69 10.53 1.85
N GLU A 198 -15.44 9.82 1.01
CA GLU A 198 -16.89 9.62 1.21
C GLU A 198 -17.20 8.91 2.54
N LEU A 199 -16.41 7.89 2.90
CA LEU A 199 -16.51 7.18 4.18
C LEU A 199 -16.17 8.09 5.37
N ILE A 200 -15.13 8.92 5.24
CA ILE A 200 -14.75 9.92 6.24
C ILE A 200 -15.92 10.89 6.49
N ASP A 201 -16.52 11.42 5.42
CA ASP A 201 -17.66 12.33 5.51
C ASP A 201 -18.88 11.66 6.17
N GLU A 202 -19.11 10.38 5.87
CA GLU A 202 -20.16 9.60 6.51
C GLU A 202 -19.91 9.43 8.01
N TYR A 203 -18.69 9.09 8.41
CA TYR A 203 -18.33 8.92 9.82
C TYR A 203 -18.40 10.25 10.57
N ALA A 204 -17.99 11.35 9.95
CA ALA A 204 -18.14 12.70 10.52
C ALA A 204 -19.62 13.05 10.81
N ARG A 205 -20.56 12.61 9.96
CA ARG A 205 -22.01 12.81 10.21
C ARG A 205 -22.54 11.95 11.36
N ARG A 206 -22.02 10.73 11.56
CA ARG A 206 -22.42 9.83 12.65
C ARG A 206 -21.86 10.31 14.00
N VAL A 207 -20.66 10.89 14.03
CA VAL A 207 -20.02 11.42 15.23
C VAL A 207 -20.53 12.83 15.53
N ARG A 208 -21.50 12.92 16.45
CA ARG A 208 -22.21 14.19 16.78
C ARG A 208 -21.36 15.33 17.35
N ARG A 209 -20.14 15.07 17.84
CA ARG A 209 -19.28 16.08 18.49
C ARG A 209 -17.84 15.92 18.03
N ALA A 210 -17.20 17.04 17.72
CA ALA A 210 -15.76 17.09 17.50
C ALA A 210 -14.99 16.63 18.77
N GLY A 211 -13.80 16.08 18.55
CA GLY A 211 -12.92 15.54 19.58
C GLY A 211 -12.30 14.22 19.15
N THR A 212 -11.62 13.53 20.06
CA THR A 212 -10.83 12.32 19.76
C THR A 212 -11.63 11.22 19.06
N LEU A 213 -12.93 11.06 19.35
CA LEU A 213 -13.75 10.09 18.64
C LEU A 213 -13.85 10.37 17.13
N ALA A 214 -13.98 11.64 16.76
CA ALA A 214 -14.04 12.06 15.35
C ALA A 214 -12.69 11.84 14.67
N GLU A 215 -11.59 12.22 15.33
CA GLU A 215 -10.22 11.99 14.83
C GLU A 215 -9.97 10.50 14.58
N VAL A 216 -10.35 9.64 15.54
CA VAL A 216 -10.17 8.19 15.39
C VAL A 216 -11.01 7.62 14.25
N ALA A 217 -12.25 8.10 14.08
CA ALA A 217 -13.11 7.65 12.99
C ALA A 217 -12.52 8.03 11.62
N VAL A 218 -11.95 9.22 11.49
CA VAL A 218 -11.26 9.66 10.26
C VAL A 218 -10.07 8.76 9.95
N ASP A 219 -9.21 8.50 10.93
CA ASP A 219 -8.01 7.68 10.75
C ASP A 219 -8.31 6.22 10.40
N LEU A 220 -9.42 5.67 10.93
CA LEU A 220 -9.88 4.31 10.63
C LEU A 220 -10.22 4.11 9.16
N ALA A 221 -10.67 5.15 8.46
CA ALA A 221 -10.95 5.09 7.02
C ALA A 221 -9.66 4.91 6.19
N GLY A 222 -8.53 5.40 6.69
CA GLY A 222 -7.22 5.23 6.06
C GLY A 222 -6.51 3.93 6.46
N PHE A 223 -6.71 3.45 7.69
CA PHE A 223 -6.10 2.21 8.20
C PHE A 223 -7.11 1.41 9.04
N PRO A 224 -7.64 0.28 8.53
CA PRO A 224 -8.91 -0.31 8.98
C PRO A 224 -8.81 -1.14 10.28
N VAL A 225 -7.73 -1.05 11.04
CA VAL A 225 -7.58 -1.83 12.28
C VAL A 225 -7.03 -1.00 13.44
N VAL A 226 -7.50 -1.30 14.65
CA VAL A 226 -7.06 -0.61 15.86
C VAL A 226 -7.13 -1.54 17.08
N ASN A 227 -6.38 -1.20 18.12
CA ASN A 227 -6.51 -1.80 19.45
C ASN A 227 -6.39 -0.71 20.53
N HIS A 228 -6.75 -1.04 21.77
CA HIS A 228 -6.69 -0.08 22.88
C HIS A 228 -5.31 0.56 23.05
N ARG A 229 -4.24 -0.22 22.90
CA ARG A 229 -2.87 0.27 23.02
C ARG A 229 -2.55 1.30 21.93
N ALA A 230 -2.95 1.05 20.69
CA ALA A 230 -2.76 1.98 19.59
C ALA A 230 -3.52 3.29 19.84
N LEU A 231 -4.71 3.24 20.46
CA LEU A 231 -5.44 4.44 20.83
C LEU A 231 -4.72 5.25 21.91
N VAL A 232 -4.23 4.58 22.96
CA VAL A 232 -3.46 5.20 24.03
C VAL A 232 -2.18 5.85 23.48
N ASP A 233 -1.42 5.09 22.69
CA ASP A 233 -0.12 5.53 22.18
C ASP A 233 -0.26 6.65 21.14
N ARG A 234 -1.30 6.62 20.29
CA ARG A 234 -1.47 7.57 19.16
C ARG A 234 -2.19 8.86 19.52
N TYR A 235 -3.23 8.77 20.35
CA TYR A 235 -4.06 9.92 20.73
C TYR A 235 -3.76 10.41 22.14
N GLU A 236 -2.73 9.85 22.79
CA GLU A 236 -2.27 10.22 24.13
C GLU A 236 -3.38 10.19 25.19
N VAL A 237 -4.32 9.25 25.03
CA VAL A 237 -5.47 9.11 25.92
C VAL A 237 -5.24 8.05 27.00
N SER A 238 -5.96 8.17 28.11
CA SER A 238 -5.91 7.12 29.14
C SER A 238 -6.49 5.79 28.65
N PRO A 239 -6.06 4.63 29.19
CA PRO A 239 -6.63 3.33 28.83
C PRO A 239 -8.16 3.25 28.97
N LYS A 240 -8.70 3.92 30.00
CA LYS A 240 -10.15 4.06 30.20
C LYS A 240 -10.82 4.80 29.04
N THR A 241 -10.18 5.85 28.55
CA THR A 241 -10.68 6.63 27.41
C THR A 241 -10.61 5.81 26.13
N ALA A 242 -9.51 5.09 25.89
CA ALA A 242 -9.40 4.16 24.75
C ALA A 242 -10.52 3.12 24.75
N THR A 243 -10.84 2.50 25.90
CA THR A 243 -11.96 1.55 26.00
C THR A 243 -13.31 2.20 25.73
N ASN A 244 -13.52 3.43 26.20
CA ASN A 244 -14.76 4.16 25.90
C ASN A 244 -14.88 4.52 24.42
N LEU A 245 -13.79 4.96 23.77
CA LEU A 245 -13.76 5.27 22.35
C LEU A 245 -14.10 4.03 21.52
N THR A 246 -13.44 2.90 21.79
CA THR A 246 -13.72 1.64 21.09
C THR A 246 -15.17 1.19 21.27
N ARG A 247 -15.71 1.25 22.49
CA ARG A 247 -17.12 0.92 22.75
C ARG A 247 -18.07 1.82 21.95
N GLN A 248 -17.85 3.13 21.94
CA GLN A 248 -18.66 4.08 21.18
C GLN A 248 -18.60 3.79 19.67
N MET A 249 -17.43 3.48 19.13
CA MET A 249 -17.28 3.13 17.71
C MET A 249 -17.98 1.81 17.36
N VAL A 250 -17.99 0.82 18.25
CA VAL A 250 -18.78 -0.41 18.07
C VAL A 250 -20.28 -0.10 18.12
N GLU A 251 -20.74 0.72 19.06
CA GLU A 251 -22.15 1.15 19.17
C GLU A 251 -22.60 1.95 17.92
N LEU A 252 -21.69 2.72 17.30
CA LEU A 252 -21.93 3.46 16.06
C LEU A 252 -21.78 2.59 14.79
N GLY A 253 -21.46 1.30 14.94
CA GLY A 253 -21.29 0.37 13.82
C GLY A 253 -20.03 0.60 12.98
N MET A 254 -19.04 1.33 13.48
CA MET A 254 -17.78 1.62 12.78
C MET A 254 -16.72 0.53 12.99
N LEU A 255 -16.82 -0.20 14.11
CA LEU A 255 -15.87 -1.25 14.49
C LEU A 255 -16.57 -2.54 14.85
N VAL A 256 -15.94 -3.66 14.49
CA VAL A 256 -16.27 -4.99 14.99
C VAL A 256 -15.06 -5.57 15.72
N GLN A 257 -15.31 -6.34 16.79
CA GLN A 257 -14.22 -7.04 17.47
C GLN A 257 -13.77 -8.23 16.63
N TRP A 258 -12.48 -8.30 16.32
CA TRP A 258 -11.89 -9.44 15.63
C TRP A 258 -11.33 -10.46 16.63
N GLY A 259 -11.80 -11.70 16.53
CA GLY A 259 -11.38 -12.82 17.39
C GLY A 259 -12.08 -12.88 18.76
N GLY A 260 -12.30 -14.13 19.24
CA GLY A 260 -13.03 -14.44 20.48
C GLY A 260 -12.17 -14.91 21.67
N GLY A 261 -10.83 -14.83 21.58
CA GLY A 261 -9.91 -15.41 22.58
C GLY A 261 -8.84 -14.47 23.12
N SER A 262 -8.71 -14.42 24.45
CA SER A 262 -7.76 -13.68 25.30
C SER A 262 -7.96 -12.15 25.40
N THR A 263 -8.01 -11.68 26.66
CA THR A 263 -8.21 -10.29 27.07
C THR A 263 -7.06 -9.36 26.68
N TYR A 264 -5.88 -9.88 26.33
CA TYR A 264 -4.66 -9.09 26.34
C TYR A 264 -4.42 -8.21 25.10
N ARG A 265 -5.06 -8.46 23.95
CA ARG A 265 -4.87 -7.65 22.72
C ARG A 265 -6.08 -7.73 21.79
N ARG A 266 -7.25 -7.26 22.25
CA ARG A 266 -8.45 -7.16 21.39
C ARG A 266 -8.19 -6.21 20.24
N ILE A 267 -8.20 -6.75 19.03
CA ILE A 267 -8.12 -5.99 17.78
C ILE A 267 -9.55 -5.74 17.31
N TYR A 268 -9.77 -4.54 16.80
CA TYR A 268 -11.03 -4.09 16.25
C TYR A 268 -10.80 -3.71 14.80
N VAL A 269 -11.74 -4.07 13.95
CA VAL A 269 -11.66 -3.90 12.50
C VAL A 269 -12.79 -2.99 12.06
N CYS A 270 -12.48 -2.04 11.20
CA CYS A 270 -13.45 -1.26 10.46
C CYS A 270 -13.75 -1.99 9.15
N GLU A 271 -14.89 -2.70 9.09
CA GLU A 271 -15.24 -3.51 7.92
C GLU A 271 -15.55 -2.66 6.69
N ASP A 272 -16.11 -1.44 6.87
CA ASP A 272 -16.36 -0.51 5.76
C ASP A 272 -15.04 -0.15 5.06
N ALA A 273 -14.04 0.28 5.84
CA ALA A 273 -12.72 0.65 5.31
C ALA A 273 -11.95 -0.57 4.76
N LEU A 274 -12.04 -1.73 5.43
CA LEU A 274 -11.44 -2.98 4.95
C LEU A 274 -12.07 -3.40 3.60
N GLY A 275 -13.39 -3.29 3.46
CA GLY A 275 -14.09 -3.57 2.22
C GLY A 275 -13.64 -2.69 1.06
N LEU A 276 -13.40 -1.39 1.30
CA LEU A 276 -12.90 -0.47 0.28
C LEU A 276 -11.53 -0.89 -0.28
N VAL A 277 -10.61 -1.32 0.60
CA VAL A 277 -9.25 -1.72 0.19
C VAL A 277 -9.21 -3.13 -0.40
N SER A 278 -10.08 -4.04 0.03
CA SER A 278 -10.20 -5.38 -0.55
C SER A 278 -10.75 -5.36 -1.98
N GLN A 279 -11.69 -4.47 -2.30
CA GLN A 279 -12.27 -4.37 -3.65
C GLN A 279 -11.26 -3.99 -4.74
N GLU A 280 -10.09 -3.46 -4.38
CA GLU A 280 -9.05 -3.14 -5.34
C GLU A 280 -8.19 -4.34 -5.76
N SER A 281 -8.33 -5.51 -5.13
CA SER A 281 -7.65 -6.73 -5.58
C SER A 281 -8.48 -7.98 -5.23
N PRO A 282 -9.70 -8.13 -5.79
CA PRO A 282 -10.65 -9.16 -5.36
C PRO A 282 -10.09 -10.59 -5.44
N ASP A 283 -9.19 -10.83 -6.39
CA ASP A 283 -8.62 -12.15 -6.66
C ASP A 283 -7.50 -12.54 -5.67
N LEU A 284 -7.03 -11.58 -4.85
CA LEU A 284 -5.95 -11.75 -3.89
C LEU A 284 -6.42 -11.90 -2.44
N TRP A 285 -7.69 -11.65 -2.10
CA TRP A 285 -8.15 -11.50 -0.71
C TRP A 285 -9.22 -12.50 -0.26
#